data_AF-A0A316IHT7-F1
#
_entry.id   AF-A0A316IHT7-F1
#
_cell.length_a   1.000
_cell.length_b   1.000
_cell.length_c   1.000
_cell.angle_alpha   90.00
_cell.angle_beta   90.00
_cell.angle_gamma   90.00
#
_symmetry.space_group_name_H-M   'P 1'
#
loop_
_entity.id
_entity.type
_entity.pdbx_description
1 polymer ?
#
loop_
_entity_poly.entity_id
_entity_poly.type
_entity_poly.pdbx_seq_one_letter_code
_entity_poly.pdbx_strand_id
1 'polypeptide(L)'
;MRRASPRVLFAIVLAAGAARADHYRFEDGGTRLALSSRSPSAPGLRVEAASRGYPGLVPGDVILAAGGKPPASDAQLLAVLRDSQPAAVQLRVLRAGQPLALWIGAADYRRLVPPLPLPPAPPVGR
;
A
#
# COMPACT_ATOMS: atom_id res chain seq x y z
N MET A 1 38.62 0.07 0.79
CA MET A 1 37.24 -0.32 0.42
C MET A 1 36.33 -0.12 1.63
N ARG A 2 35.64 1.03 1.73
CA ARG A 2 34.75 1.33 2.87
C ARG A 2 33.29 1.16 2.43
N ARG A 3 32.60 0.23 3.08
CA ARG A 3 31.21 -0.17 2.85
C ARG A 3 30.29 1.04 3.01
N ALA A 4 29.43 1.27 2.01
CA ALA A 4 28.37 2.26 2.06
C ALA A 4 27.37 1.88 3.16
N SER A 5 27.18 2.77 4.12
CA SER A 5 26.17 2.66 5.16
C SER A 5 24.77 2.81 4.55
N PRO A 6 23.84 1.85 4.70
CA PRO A 6 22.44 2.12 4.40
C PRO A 6 21.89 3.01 5.51
N ARG A 7 21.68 4.30 5.19
CA ARG A 7 20.90 5.21 6.03
C ARG A 7 19.48 4.67 6.10
N VAL A 8 19.13 4.06 7.24
CA VAL A 8 17.75 3.69 7.59
C VAL A 8 16.97 4.99 7.78
N LEU A 9 16.12 5.33 6.80
CA LEU A 9 15.15 6.42 6.96
C LEU A 9 13.87 5.84 7.55
N PHE A 10 13.40 6.48 8.62
CA PHE A 10 12.25 6.13 9.45
C PHE A 10 10.99 5.77 8.63
N ALA A 11 10.45 4.58 8.87
CA ALA A 11 9.03 4.31 8.62
C ALA A 11 8.24 4.99 9.75
N ILE A 12 7.80 6.23 9.52
CA ILE A 12 6.79 6.84 10.40
C ILE A 12 5.44 6.22 10.03
N VAL A 13 5.05 5.17 10.74
CA VAL A 13 3.65 4.74 10.82
C VAL A 13 2.96 5.70 11.77
N LEU A 14 2.51 6.85 11.26
CA LEU A 14 1.56 7.70 11.97
C LEU A 14 0.17 7.09 11.80
N ALA A 15 -0.21 6.27 12.77
CA ALA A 15 -1.60 6.14 13.13
C ALA A 15 -2.08 7.52 13.64
N ALA A 16 -3.18 7.99 13.06
CA ALA A 16 -3.86 9.26 13.36
C ALA A 16 -3.14 10.56 12.95
N GLY A 17 -3.84 11.39 12.18
CA GLY A 17 -3.48 12.79 11.96
C GLY A 17 -3.01 13.10 10.55
N ALA A 18 -3.74 14.01 9.89
CA ALA A 18 -3.46 14.54 8.57
C ALA A 18 -1.99 14.98 8.40
N ALA A 19 -1.24 14.25 7.57
CA ALA A 19 -0.05 14.76 6.93
C ALA A 19 -0.25 14.59 5.42
N ARG A 20 -0.06 15.66 4.66
CA ARG A 20 0.00 15.63 3.19
C ARG A 20 1.26 14.89 2.75
N ALA A 21 1.31 13.59 2.99
CA ALA A 21 2.35 12.74 2.44
C ALA A 21 2.04 12.59 0.95
N ASP A 22 2.57 13.49 0.13
CA ASP A 22 2.48 13.37 -1.33
C ASP A 22 3.19 12.10 -1.85
N HIS A 23 3.93 11.42 -0.97
CA HIS A 23 4.76 10.29 -1.30
C HIS A 23 4.81 9.29 -0.13
N TYR A 24 4.42 8.05 -0.39
CA TYR A 24 4.55 6.93 0.52
C TYR A 24 5.72 6.06 0.08
N ARG A 25 6.52 5.58 1.04
CA ARG A 25 7.58 4.60 0.79
C ARG A 25 7.61 3.57 1.91
N PHE A 26 7.53 2.32 1.52
CA PHE A 26 7.67 1.16 2.39
C PHE A 26 8.84 0.32 1.91
N GLU A 27 9.68 -0.12 2.85
CA GLU A 27 10.78 -1.05 2.62
C GLU A 27 10.88 -2.02 3.80
N ASP A 28 10.68 -3.32 3.55
CA ASP A 28 10.78 -4.38 4.56
C ASP A 28 11.36 -5.66 3.93
N GLY A 29 12.51 -6.13 4.44
CA GLY A 29 13.06 -7.44 4.08
C GLY A 29 13.24 -7.71 2.57
N GLY A 30 13.49 -6.67 1.76
CA GLY A 30 13.59 -6.77 0.29
C GLY A 30 12.29 -6.48 -0.48
N THR A 31 11.18 -6.31 0.23
CA THR A 31 9.93 -5.77 -0.30
C THR A 31 10.01 -4.25 -0.31
N ARG A 32 9.63 -3.62 -1.43
CA ARG A 32 9.58 -2.17 -1.60
C ARG A 32 8.30 -1.76 -2.29
N LEU A 33 7.61 -0.76 -1.73
CA LEU A 33 6.51 -0.07 -2.38
C LEU A 33 6.71 1.44 -2.24
N ALA A 34 6.73 2.17 -3.34
CA ALA A 34 6.71 3.62 -3.34
C ALA A 34 5.53 4.12 -4.15
N LEU A 35 4.72 4.99 -3.55
CA LEU A 35 3.53 5.57 -4.16
C LEU A 35 3.63 7.11 -4.11
N SER A 36 3.08 7.76 -5.11
CA SER A 36 3.00 9.22 -5.21
C SER A 36 1.56 9.65 -5.49
N SER A 37 1.06 10.66 -4.79
CA SER A 37 -0.23 11.29 -5.11
C SER A 37 -0.15 12.19 -6.35
N ARG A 38 1.06 12.52 -6.80
CA ARG A 38 1.32 13.30 -8.02
C ARG A 38 1.45 12.37 -9.22
N SER A 39 0.33 12.12 -9.88
CA SER A 39 0.27 11.45 -11.17
C SER A 39 -0.02 12.45 -12.29
N PRO A 40 0.86 12.61 -13.30
CA PRO A 40 0.60 13.51 -14.43
C PRO A 40 -0.41 12.95 -15.43
N SER A 41 -0.70 11.63 -15.37
CA SER A 41 -1.47 10.92 -16.40
C SER A 41 -2.94 10.69 -16.03
N ALA A 42 -3.28 10.65 -14.75
CA ALA A 42 -4.65 10.41 -14.26
C ALA A 42 -4.77 10.69 -12.75
N PRO A 43 -5.97 11.03 -12.25
CA PRO A 43 -6.22 11.14 -10.81
C PRO A 43 -6.05 9.77 -10.14
N GLY A 44 -5.12 9.66 -9.19
CA GLY A 44 -4.82 8.42 -8.47
C GLY A 44 -3.41 8.38 -7.89
N LEU A 45 -3.03 7.23 -7.36
CA LEU A 45 -1.71 7.02 -6.76
C LEU A 45 -0.77 6.36 -7.78
N ARG A 46 0.28 7.08 -8.19
CA ARG A 46 1.31 6.54 -9.08
C ARG A 46 2.26 5.62 -8.32
N VAL A 47 2.52 4.45 -8.87
CA VAL A 47 3.53 3.51 -8.39
C VAL A 47 4.89 3.96 -8.89
N GLU A 48 5.74 4.45 -8.00
CA GLU A 48 7.11 4.85 -8.33
C GLU A 48 8.07 3.65 -8.22
N ALA A 49 7.78 2.72 -7.31
CA ALA A 49 8.52 1.47 -7.17
C ALA A 49 7.62 0.37 -6.62
N ALA A 50 7.72 -0.84 -7.16
CA ALA A 50 7.09 -2.03 -6.62
C ALA A 50 8.06 -3.21 -6.75
N SER A 51 8.32 -3.89 -5.63
CA SER A 51 9.03 -5.16 -5.62
C SER A 51 8.12 -6.32 -6.03
N ARG A 52 8.72 -7.47 -6.36
CA ARG A 52 8.00 -8.70 -6.77
C ARG A 52 6.95 -9.20 -5.76
N GLY A 53 6.97 -8.72 -4.51
CA GLY A 53 5.96 -9.02 -3.49
C GLY A 53 4.58 -8.38 -3.73
N TYR A 54 4.41 -7.56 -4.77
CA TYR A 54 3.11 -7.01 -5.16
C TYR A 54 2.73 -7.56 -6.54
N PRO A 55 1.94 -8.65 -6.62
CA PRO A 55 1.71 -9.36 -7.86
C PRO A 55 1.09 -8.44 -8.90
N GLY A 56 1.82 -8.26 -9.99
CA GLY A 56 1.36 -7.52 -11.15
C GLY A 56 1.45 -6.00 -11.04
N LEU A 57 1.84 -5.38 -9.91
CA LEU A 57 2.12 -3.94 -9.87
C LEU A 57 3.51 -3.65 -10.45
N VAL A 58 3.61 -2.65 -11.33
CA VAL A 58 4.87 -2.20 -11.92
C VAL A 58 5.06 -0.70 -11.74
N PRO A 59 6.32 -0.21 -11.68
CA PRO A 59 6.58 1.22 -11.73
C PRO A 59 5.93 1.87 -12.95
N GLY A 60 5.26 3.00 -12.74
CA GLY A 60 4.49 3.71 -13.76
C GLY A 60 2.99 3.41 -13.76
N ASP A 61 2.53 2.37 -13.06
CA ASP A 61 1.09 2.16 -12.86
C ASP A 61 0.47 3.32 -12.07
N VAL A 62 -0.78 3.65 -12.36
CA VAL A 62 -1.58 4.60 -11.56
C VAL A 62 -2.75 3.86 -10.94
N ILE A 63 -2.77 3.72 -9.63
CA ILE A 63 -3.87 3.12 -8.88
C ILE A 63 -5.04 4.11 -8.87
N LEU A 64 -6.10 3.77 -9.60
CA LEU A 64 -7.33 4.53 -9.71
C LEU A 64 -8.34 4.16 -8.62
N ALA A 65 -8.36 2.90 -8.20
CA ALA A 65 -9.23 2.41 -7.14
C ALA A 65 -8.66 1.18 -6.44
N ALA A 66 -9.01 1.00 -5.17
CA ALA A 66 -8.78 -0.20 -4.38
C ALA A 66 -10.08 -0.62 -3.72
N GLY A 67 -10.47 -1.89 -3.84
CA GLY A 67 -11.72 -2.40 -3.24
C GLY A 67 -12.96 -1.62 -3.70
N GLY A 68 -12.95 -1.14 -4.95
CA GLY A 68 -14.02 -0.30 -5.51
C GLY A 68 -14.02 1.17 -5.11
N LYS A 69 -13.09 1.61 -4.24
CA LYS A 69 -12.99 3.00 -3.75
C LYS A 69 -11.76 3.70 -4.35
N PRO A 70 -11.88 4.93 -4.88
CA PRO A 70 -10.72 5.70 -5.33
C PRO A 70 -9.93 6.21 -4.12
N PRO A 71 -8.65 5.82 -3.93
CA PRO A 71 -7.85 6.36 -2.85
C PRO A 71 -7.40 7.78 -3.20
N ALA A 72 -7.81 8.77 -2.41
CA ALA A 72 -7.34 10.14 -2.55
C ALA A 72 -5.92 10.35 -1.97
N SER A 73 -5.45 9.41 -1.14
CA SER A 73 -4.13 9.41 -0.53
C SER A 73 -3.64 7.98 -0.24
N ASP A 74 -2.34 7.85 -0.02
CA ASP A 74 -1.69 6.63 0.46
C ASP A 74 -2.31 6.13 1.77
N ALA A 75 -2.61 7.02 2.71
CA ALA A 75 -3.28 6.66 3.97
C ALA A 75 -4.66 6.03 3.74
N GLN A 76 -5.44 6.54 2.78
CA GLN A 76 -6.72 5.95 2.40
C GLN A 76 -6.54 4.58 1.74
N LEU A 77 -5.55 4.44 0.85
CA LEU A 77 -5.24 3.14 0.24
C LEU A 77 -4.89 2.10 1.32
N LEU A 78 -4.00 2.44 2.24
CA LEU A 78 -3.61 1.54 3.35
C LEU A 78 -4.81 1.21 4.25
N ALA A 79 -5.70 2.16 4.50
CA ALA A 79 -6.94 1.91 5.23
C ALA A 79 -7.85 0.91 4.49
N VAL A 80 -8.04 1.06 3.18
CA VAL A 80 -8.83 0.11 2.38
C VAL A 80 -8.21 -1.28 2.40
N LEU A 81 -6.89 -1.39 2.23
CA LEU A 81 -6.20 -2.67 2.30
C LEU A 81 -6.36 -3.31 3.68
N ARG A 82 -6.28 -2.52 4.75
CA ARG A 82 -6.51 -2.96 6.13
C ARG A 82 -7.92 -3.50 6.36
N ASP A 83 -8.92 -2.70 5.99
CA ASP A 83 -10.34 -3.03 6.20
C ASP A 83 -10.76 -4.25 5.38
N SER A 84 -10.04 -4.52 4.30
CA SER A 84 -10.30 -5.68 3.45
C SER A 84 -9.62 -6.96 3.94
N GLN A 85 -8.79 -6.92 5.00
CA GLN A 85 -8.22 -8.14 5.57
C GLN A 85 -9.34 -9.04 6.12
N PRO A 86 -9.26 -10.37 5.91
CA PRO A 86 -8.20 -11.14 5.26
C PRO A 86 -8.44 -11.43 3.75
N ALA A 87 -9.36 -10.71 3.09
CA ALA A 87 -9.76 -10.96 1.71
C ALA A 87 -8.78 -10.38 0.68
N ALA A 88 -8.81 -10.91 -0.55
CA ALA A 88 -8.10 -10.30 -1.66
C ALA A 88 -8.77 -8.96 -2.06
N VAL A 89 -7.96 -7.97 -2.42
CA VAL A 89 -8.44 -6.66 -2.85
C VAL A 89 -8.21 -6.50 -4.34
N GLN A 90 -9.26 -6.10 -5.06
CA GLN A 90 -9.14 -5.69 -6.45
C GLN A 90 -8.59 -4.26 -6.51
N LEU A 91 -7.46 -4.08 -7.18
CA LEU A 91 -6.95 -2.78 -7.58
C LEU A 91 -7.33 -2.52 -9.04
N ARG A 92 -7.88 -1.34 -9.32
CA ARG A 92 -7.97 -0.81 -10.68
C ARG A 92 -6.77 0.08 -10.90
N VAL A 93 -5.93 -0.27 -11.85
CA VAL A 93 -4.74 0.49 -12.21
C VAL A 93 -4.82 0.95 -13.65
N LEU A 94 -4.17 2.07 -13.97
CA LEU A 94 -3.93 2.50 -15.34
C LEU A 94 -2.48 2.17 -15.68
N ARG A 95 -2.27 1.32 -16.69
CA ARG A 95 -0.95 0.96 -17.20
C ARG A 95 -0.85 1.39 -18.65
N ALA A 96 0.10 2.27 -18.97
CA ALA A 96 0.29 2.79 -20.33
C ALA A 96 -1.03 3.30 -20.96
N GLY A 97 -1.89 3.94 -20.15
CA GLY A 97 -3.20 4.45 -20.57
C GLY A 97 -4.33 3.41 -20.65
N GLN A 98 -4.05 2.13 -20.40
CA GLN A 98 -5.05 1.06 -20.40
C GLN A 98 -5.49 0.71 -18.97
N PRO A 99 -6.79 0.67 -18.67
CA PRO A 99 -7.29 0.25 -17.36
C PRO A 99 -7.12 -1.27 -17.19
N LEU A 100 -6.46 -1.68 -16.12
CA LEU A 100 -6.20 -3.07 -15.75
C LEU A 100 -6.74 -3.33 -14.34
N ALA A 101 -7.35 -4.50 -14.14
CA ALA A 101 -7.75 -4.97 -12.82
C ALA A 101 -6.70 -5.97 -12.32
N LEU A 102 -6.10 -5.67 -11.17
CA LEU A 102 -5.16 -6.53 -10.47
C LEU A 102 -5.79 -7.02 -9.19
N TRP A 103 -5.48 -8.25 -8.78
CA TRP A 103 -5.90 -8.80 -7.50
C TRP A 103 -4.68 -8.93 -6.61
N ILE A 104 -4.71 -8.29 -5.44
CA ILE A 104 -3.67 -8.43 -4.43
C ILE A 104 -4.23 -9.22 -3.26
N GLY A 105 -3.57 -10.32 -2.91
CA GLY A 105 -3.96 -11.16 -1.78
C GLY A 105 -3.61 -10.49 -0.45
N ALA A 106 -4.34 -10.86 0.61
CA ALA A 106 -4.04 -10.36 1.95
C ALA A 106 -2.60 -10.66 2.40
N ALA A 107 -2.03 -11.78 1.97
CA ALA A 107 -0.64 -12.12 2.26
C ALA A 107 0.36 -11.07 1.72
N ASP A 108 0.08 -10.48 0.56
CA ASP A 108 0.99 -9.55 -0.13
C ASP A 108 1.01 -8.18 0.56
N TYR A 109 -0.16 -7.69 1.00
CA TYR A 109 -0.27 -6.38 1.66
C TYR A 109 -0.30 -6.45 3.20
N ARG A 110 -0.33 -7.63 3.82
CA ARG A 110 -0.23 -7.79 5.29
C ARG A 110 1.08 -7.26 5.88
N ARG A 111 2.15 -7.18 5.07
CA ARG A 111 3.40 -6.52 5.48
C ARG A 111 3.30 -5.00 5.50
N LEU A 112 2.47 -4.43 4.62
CA LEU A 112 2.20 -2.98 4.58
C LEU A 112 1.29 -2.55 5.73
N VAL A 113 0.38 -3.44 6.11
CA VAL A 113 -0.63 -3.18 7.12
C VAL A 113 -0.64 -4.35 8.11
N PRO A 114 0.01 -4.19 9.29
CA PRO A 114 -0.08 -5.20 10.32
C PRO A 114 -1.56 -5.42 10.70
N PRO A 115 -1.97 -6.67 10.97
CA PRO A 115 -3.34 -6.96 11.39
C PRO A 115 -3.65 -6.19 12.67
N LEU A 116 -4.89 -5.72 12.80
CA LEU A 116 -5.35 -5.13 14.06
C LEU A 116 -5.18 -6.16 15.19
N PRO A 117 -4.83 -5.73 16.41
CA PRO A 117 -4.90 -6.60 17.57
C PRO A 117 -6.30 -7.19 17.63
N LEU A 118 -6.38 -8.52 17.81
CA LEU A 118 -7.66 -9.21 17.96
C LEU A 118 -8.45 -8.52 19.09
N PRO A 119 -9.76 -8.27 18.94
CA PRO A 119 -10.57 -7.84 20.07
C PRO A 119 -10.37 -8.84 21.22
N PRO A 120 -10.33 -8.38 22.49
CA PRO A 120 -10.23 -9.29 23.62
C PRO A 120 -11.32 -10.34 23.47
N ALA A 121 -10.94 -11.62 23.58
CA ALA A 121 -11.89 -12.72 23.47
C ALA A 121 -13.08 -12.43 24.40
N PRO A 122 -14.33 -12.68 23.97
CA PRO A 122 -15.47 -12.53 24.86
C PRO A 122 -15.18 -13.35 26.13
N PRO A 123 -15.49 -12.82 27.33
CA PRO A 123 -15.28 -13.57 28.54
C PRO A 123 -16.01 -14.91 28.39
N VAL A 124 -15.26 -16.01 28.47
CA VAL A 124 -15.81 -17.35 28.50
C VAL A 124 -16.61 -17.42 29.80
N GLY A 125 -17.92 -17.18 29.70
CA GLY A 125 -18.84 -17.35 30.80
C GLY A 125 -18.79 -18.80 31.25
N ARG A 126 -18.34 -19.03 32.48
CA ARG A 126 -18.59 -20.26 33.23
C ARG A 126 -19.90 -20.11 33.98
#